data_AF-A0ABD4SMY8-F1
#
_entry.id   AF-A0ABD4SMY8-F1
#
_cell.length_a   1.000
_cell.length_b   1.000
_cell.length_c   1.000
_cell.angle_alpha   90.00
_cell.angle_beta   90.00
_cell.angle_gamma   90.00
#
_symmetry.space_group_name_H-M   'P 1'
#
loop_
_entity.id
_entity.type
_entity.pdbx_description
1 polymer ?
#
loop_
_entity_poly.entity_id
_entity_poly.type
_entity_poly.pdbx_seq_one_letter_code
_entity_poly.pdbx_strand_id
1 'polypeptide(L)'
;MAAQLHTQDVSTPTIFSFESRTVRTHADTNGELWFCATDVCDVLGCRNARDATAKHCREKGVAKRNTLTDGGKQELEYINEPNLYRLIVKSRKPEAERFEA
;
A
#
# COMPACT_ATOMS: atom_id res chain seq x y z
N MET A 1 -32.29 27.79 8.64
CA MET A 1 -31.51 27.51 9.85
C MET A 1 -30.71 26.23 9.64
N ALA A 2 -29.48 26.25 10.11
CA ALA A 2 -28.37 25.38 9.71
C ALA A 2 -28.50 23.90 10.14
N ALA A 3 -27.88 23.07 9.30
CA ALA A 3 -27.18 21.79 9.50
C ALA A 3 -27.34 21.02 10.83
N GLN A 4 -27.50 19.69 10.71
CA GLN A 4 -26.42 18.75 11.09
C GLN A 4 -26.69 17.34 10.54
N LEU A 5 -25.97 16.92 9.50
CA LEU A 5 -25.70 15.51 9.25
C LEU A 5 -24.31 15.22 9.82
N HIS A 6 -24.27 14.42 10.89
CA HIS A 6 -23.04 13.82 11.36
C HIS A 6 -22.70 12.67 10.42
N THR A 7 -21.69 12.84 9.58
CA THR A 7 -21.03 11.72 8.91
C THR A 7 -19.62 11.64 9.45
N GLN A 8 -19.39 10.63 10.27
CA GLN A 8 -18.04 10.18 10.62
C GLN A 8 -17.47 9.52 9.37
N ASP A 9 -16.51 10.17 8.72
CA ASP A 9 -15.69 9.52 7.68
C ASP A 9 -14.70 8.59 8.37
N VAL A 10 -15.17 7.39 8.72
CA VAL A 10 -14.29 6.28 9.06
C VAL A 10 -13.93 5.64 7.73
N SER A 11 -12.91 6.18 7.08
CA SER A 11 -12.24 5.58 5.92
C SER A 11 -11.70 4.20 6.28
N THR A 12 -12.54 3.17 6.20
CA THR A 12 -12.17 1.77 6.37
C THR A 12 -11.25 1.36 5.23
N PRO A 13 -10.04 0.84 5.51
CA PRO A 13 -9.14 0.39 4.46
C PRO A 13 -9.75 -0.79 3.70
N THR A 14 -9.92 -0.65 2.40
CA THR A 14 -10.34 -1.74 1.51
C THR A 14 -9.21 -2.77 1.42
N ILE A 15 -9.52 -4.04 1.62
CA ILE A 15 -8.55 -5.14 1.59
C ILE A 15 -8.55 -5.76 0.19
N PHE A 16 -7.43 -5.68 -0.52
CA PHE A 16 -7.19 -6.49 -1.72
C PHE A 16 -6.53 -7.81 -1.31
N SER A 17 -7.08 -8.94 -1.77
CA SER A 17 -6.55 -10.29 -1.47
C SER A 17 -5.90 -10.90 -2.71
N PHE A 18 -4.62 -11.25 -2.60
CA PHE A 18 -3.88 -11.98 -3.64
C PHE A 18 -3.26 -13.23 -3.00
N GLU A 19 -3.67 -14.42 -3.44
CA GLU A 19 -3.07 -15.71 -3.02
C GLU A 19 -2.95 -15.91 -1.50
N SER A 20 -4.00 -15.59 -0.76
CA SER A 20 -4.05 -15.66 0.71
C SER A 20 -3.19 -14.63 1.46
N ARG A 21 -2.67 -13.61 0.78
CA ARG A 21 -2.01 -12.45 1.37
C ARG A 21 -2.85 -11.20 1.15
N THR A 22 -3.05 -10.44 2.22
CA THR A 22 -3.86 -9.22 2.22
C THR A 22 -2.96 -7.99 2.11
N VAL A 23 -3.26 -7.10 1.15
CA VAL A 23 -2.59 -5.80 1.02
C VAL A 23 -3.51 -4.72 1.56
N ARG A 24 -3.05 -4.00 2.58
CA ARG A 24 -3.77 -2.84 3.12
C ARG A 24 -3.70 -1.69 2.13
N THR A 25 -4.84 -1.11 1.81
CA THR A 25 -4.95 0.04 0.90
C THR A 25 -5.71 1.20 1.52
N HIS A 26 -5.54 2.38 0.94
CA HIS A 26 -6.33 3.56 1.25
C HIS A 26 -6.44 4.48 0.03
N ALA A 27 -7.61 5.08 -0.16
CA ALA A 27 -7.82 6.14 -1.13
C ALA A 27 -7.56 7.51 -0.50
N ASP A 28 -6.77 8.37 -1.15
CA ASP A 28 -6.58 9.75 -0.69
C ASP A 28 -7.81 10.64 -1.00
N THR A 29 -7.71 11.93 -0.66
CA THR A 29 -8.79 12.92 -0.88
C THR A 29 -9.14 13.13 -2.35
N ASN A 30 -8.27 12.72 -3.28
CA ASN A 30 -8.47 12.81 -4.72
C ASN A 30 -8.95 11.47 -5.32
N GLY A 31 -9.09 10.44 -4.48
CA GLY A 31 -9.44 9.08 -4.90
C GLY A 31 -8.26 8.27 -5.44
N GLU A 32 -7.01 8.74 -5.32
CA GLU A 32 -5.84 7.95 -5.72
C GLU A 32 -5.62 6.83 -4.70
N LEU A 33 -5.40 5.60 -5.19
CA LEU A 33 -5.20 4.43 -4.34
C LEU A 33 -3.74 4.28 -3.93
N TRP A 34 -3.54 4.04 -2.64
CA TRP A 34 -2.24 3.84 -2.02
C TRP A 34 -2.15 2.46 -1.37
N PHE A 35 -1.00 1.81 -1.49
CA PHE A 35 -0.77 0.42 -1.09
C PHE A 35 0.32 0.35 -0.02
N CYS A 36 0.10 -0.43 1.04
CA CYS A 36 1.12 -0.62 2.08
C CYS A 36 2.36 -1.32 1.48
N ALA A 37 3.51 -0.66 1.55
CA ALA A 37 4.74 -1.15 0.95
C ALA A 37 5.21 -2.47 1.57
N THR A 38 5.03 -2.63 2.87
CA THR A 38 5.37 -3.87 3.60
C THR A 38 4.54 -5.04 3.09
N ASP A 39 3.22 -4.89 3.01
CA ASP A 39 2.34 -5.96 2.55
C ASP A 39 2.63 -6.34 1.08
N VAL A 40 2.88 -5.34 0.23
CA VAL A 40 3.29 -5.56 -1.17
C VAL A 40 4.59 -6.34 -1.24
N CYS A 41 5.57 -5.98 -0.42
CA CYS A 41 6.85 -6.69 -0.36
C CYS A 41 6.69 -8.13 0.15
N ASP A 42 5.81 -8.37 1.12
CA ASP A 42 5.50 -9.72 1.61
C ASP A 42 4.82 -10.57 0.53
N VAL A 43 3.95 -9.96 -0.29
CA VAL A 43 3.37 -10.62 -1.48
C VAL A 43 4.45 -10.98 -2.50
N LEU A 44 5.34 -10.05 -2.83
CA LEU A 44 6.43 -10.25 -3.79
C LEU A 44 7.60 -11.10 -3.26
N GLY A 45 7.60 -11.42 -1.96
CA GLY A 45 8.69 -12.16 -1.31
C GLY A 45 9.98 -11.34 -1.16
N CYS A 46 9.87 -10.02 -1.05
CA CYS A 46 10.97 -9.11 -0.76
C CYS A 46 11.25 -9.10 0.75
N ARG A 47 12.50 -9.41 1.14
CA ARG A 47 12.88 -9.56 2.56
C ARG A 47 12.89 -8.25 3.36
N ASN A 48 13.06 -7.10 2.69
CA ASN A 48 13.12 -5.79 3.34
C ASN A 48 12.38 -4.75 2.50
N ALA A 49 11.18 -4.39 2.95
CA ALA A 49 10.33 -3.43 2.25
C ALA A 49 10.97 -2.04 2.11
N ARG A 50 11.64 -1.55 3.16
CA ARG A 50 12.28 -0.23 3.17
C ARG A 50 13.44 -0.14 2.17
N ASP A 51 14.21 -1.23 2.04
CA ASP A 51 15.28 -1.31 1.05
C ASP A 51 14.72 -1.38 -0.38
N ALA A 52 13.63 -2.15 -0.57
CA ALA A 52 12.96 -2.25 -1.85
C ALA A 52 12.34 -0.92 -2.30
N THR A 53 11.66 -0.20 -1.40
CA THR A 53 11.11 1.14 -1.69
C THR A 53 12.22 2.12 -2.01
N ALA A 54 13.29 2.17 -1.21
CA ALA A 54 14.41 3.07 -1.42
C ALA A 54 15.14 2.83 -2.77
N LYS A 55 15.24 1.58 -3.23
CA LYS A 55 15.95 1.22 -4.47
C LYS A 55 15.11 1.35 -5.73
N HIS A 56 13.80 1.18 -5.65
CA HIS A 56 12.95 0.97 -6.82
C HIS A 56 11.82 1.98 -6.97
N CYS A 57 11.36 2.57 -5.86
CA CYS A 57 10.33 3.60 -5.90
C CYS A 57 10.95 4.98 -6.13
N ARG A 58 10.16 5.88 -6.70
CA ARG A 58 10.47 7.31 -6.71
C ARG A 58 9.94 7.92 -5.42
N GLU A 59 10.69 8.85 -4.81
CA GLU A 59 10.24 9.57 -3.62
C GLU A 59 8.85 10.20 -3.82
N LYS A 60 8.60 10.73 -5.03
CA LYS A 60 7.24 11.09 -5.46
C LYS A 60 6.39 9.83 -5.59
N GLY A 61 5.38 9.71 -4.73
CA GLY A 61 4.51 8.54 -4.65
C GLY A 61 4.89 7.58 -3.51
N VAL A 62 5.67 8.02 -2.54
CA VAL A 62 5.87 7.35 -1.24
C VAL A 62 5.37 8.28 -0.14
N ALA A 63 4.53 7.78 0.74
CA ALA A 63 3.99 8.52 1.87
C ALA A 63 4.03 7.67 3.13
N LYS A 64 4.19 8.31 4.28
CA LYS A 64 4.16 7.62 5.58
C LYS A 64 2.83 7.85 6.27
N ARG A 65 2.33 6.82 6.94
CA ARG A 65 1.08 6.91 7.70
C ARG A 65 1.14 6.08 8.97
N ASN A 66 0.57 6.62 10.04
CA ASN A 66 0.25 5.86 11.24
C ASN A 66 -0.90 4.91 10.96
N THR A 67 -0.60 3.61 10.97
CA THR A 67 -1.55 2.53 10.73
C THR A 67 -1.65 1.67 11.98
N LEU A 68 -2.88 1.31 12.34
CA LEU A 68 -3.11 0.36 13.43
C LEU A 68 -2.76 -1.06 12.96
N THR A 69 -1.92 -1.73 13.72
CA THR A 69 -1.48 -3.12 13.52
C THR A 69 -1.75 -3.93 14.78
N ASP A 70 -1.59 -5.24 14.74
CA ASP A 70 -1.66 -6.10 15.94
C ASP A 70 -0.66 -5.68 17.04
N GLY A 71 0.47 -5.09 16.65
CA GLY A 71 1.46 -4.53 17.58
C GLY A 71 1.14 -3.10 18.06
N GLY A 72 -0.02 -2.56 17.71
CA GLY A 72 -0.41 -1.17 17.99
C GLY A 72 -0.21 -0.24 16.79
N LYS A 73 -0.24 1.08 17.05
CA LYS A 73 -0.07 2.10 16.00
C LYS A 73 1.40 2.14 15.57
N GLN A 74 1.66 1.92 14.28
CA GLN A 74 2.98 1.94 13.68
C GLN A 74 3.00 2.87 12.47
N GLU A 75 4.10 3.57 12.24
CA GLU A 75 4.32 4.34 11.02
C GLU A 75 4.75 3.39 9.90
N LEU A 76 3.93 3.27 8.86
CA LEU A 76 4.19 2.44 7.69
C LEU A 76 4.33 3.29 6.42
N GLU A 77 5.11 2.80 5.47
CA GLU A 77 5.22 3.38 4.13
C GLU A 77 4.10 2.86 3.24
N TYR A 78 3.49 3.78 2.50
CA TYR A 78 2.52 3.53 1.45
C TYR A 78 3.05 4.05 0.14
N ILE A 79 2.81 3.30 -0.93
CA ILE A 79 3.21 3.65 -2.28
C ILE A 79 1.99 3.82 -3.16
N ASN A 80 2.04 4.75 -4.10
CA ASN A 80 1.01 4.87 -5.10
C ASN A 80 1.19 3.83 -6.22
N GLU A 81 0.19 3.74 -7.08
CA GLU A 81 0.12 2.75 -8.16
C GLU A 81 1.36 2.75 -9.10
N PRO A 82 1.88 3.90 -9.58
CA PRO A 82 3.13 3.92 -10.35
C PRO A 82 4.33 3.28 -9.64
N ASN A 83 4.43 3.42 -8.32
CA ASN A 83 5.50 2.82 -7.53
C ASN A 83 5.23 1.34 -7.22
N LEU A 84 3.96 0.92 -7.10
CA LEU A 84 3.57 -0.48 -7.03
C LEU A 84 4.06 -1.24 -8.27
N TYR A 85 3.76 -0.73 -9.48
CA TYR A 85 4.20 -1.37 -10.73
C TYR A 85 5.72 -1.44 -10.85
N ARG A 86 6.45 -0.44 -10.34
CA ARG A 86 7.92 -0.50 -10.29
C ARG A 86 8.42 -1.66 -9.44
N LEU A 87 7.80 -1.90 -8.29
CA LEU A 87 8.19 -3.02 -7.42
C LEU A 87 7.88 -4.37 -8.07
N ILE A 88 6.71 -4.49 -8.70
CA ILE A 88 6.31 -5.71 -9.42
C ILE A 88 7.33 -6.01 -10.51
N VAL A 89 7.54 -5.10 -11.46
CA VAL A 89 8.43 -5.32 -12.62
C VAL A 89 9.90 -5.51 -12.21
N LYS A 90 10.35 -4.87 -11.13
CA LYS A 90 11.74 -5.03 -10.64
C LYS A 90 11.93 -6.29 -9.81
N SER A 91 10.87 -6.93 -9.33
CA SER A 91 10.95 -8.17 -8.59
C SER A 91 11.31 -9.31 -9.55
N ARG A 92 12.52 -9.87 -9.43
CA ARG A 92 13.01 -10.99 -10.27
C ARG A 92 12.40 -12.35 -9.86
N LYS A 93 11.20 -12.32 -9.33
CA LYS A 93 10.51 -13.47 -8.74
C LYS A 93 9.50 -13.98 -9.78
N PRO A 94 9.37 -15.30 -9.97
CA PRO A 94 8.37 -15.84 -10.91
C PRO A 94 6.94 -15.40 -10.59
N GLU A 95 6.68 -15.03 -9.34
CA GLU A 95 5.40 -14.45 -8.90
C GLU A 95 5.11 -13.07 -9.52
N ALA A 96 6.13 -12.31 -9.96
CA ALA A 96 5.97 -11.02 -10.62
C ALA A 96 5.43 -11.13 -12.05
N GLU A 97 5.78 -12.22 -12.77
CA GLU A 97 5.23 -12.50 -14.11
C GLU A 97 3.69 -12.61 -14.07
N ARG A 98 3.12 -12.98 -12.92
CA ARG A 98 1.68 -13.15 -12.74
C ARG A 98 0.92 -11.85 -12.55
N PHE A 99 1.62 -10.74 -12.32
CA PHE A 99 1.06 -9.39 -12.30
C PHE A 99 1.19 -8.68 -13.67
N GLU A 100 1.89 -9.28 -14.64
CA GLU A 100 2.04 -8.75 -16.01
C GLU A 100 0.97 -9.27 -17.00
N ALA A 101 0.08 -10.18 -16.57
CA ALA A 101 -0.90 -10.87 -17.40
C ALA A 101 -2.33 -10.32 -17.24
#